data_AF-A0A2V9UB63-F1
#
_entry.id   AF-A0A2V9UB63-F1
#
_cell.length_a   1.000
_cell.length_b   1.000
_cell.length_c   1.000
_cell.angle_alpha   90.00
_cell.angle_beta   90.00
_cell.angle_gamma   90.00
#
_symmetry.space_group_name_H-M   'P 1'
#
loop_
_entity.id
_entity.type
_entity.pdbx_description
1 polymer ?
#
loop_
_entity_poly.entity_id
_entity_poly.type
_entity_poly.pdbx_seq_one_letter_code
_entity_poly.pdbx_strand_id
1 'polypeptide(L)'
;MSDDKRDVLEVLKFELSFLEQGGYGRSVRTPWKATSVFQDSPSCLNFNDSARPHACNECLLTDLATRVAARRHPLSLYSAE
;
A
#
# COMPACT_ATOMS: atom_id res chain seq x y z
N MET A 1 -12.97 11.17 -8.22
CA MET A 1 -11.84 10.85 -9.11
C MET A 1 -11.24 12.18 -9.52
N SER A 2 -10.00 12.47 -9.11
CA SER A 2 -9.34 13.72 -9.52
C SER A 2 -9.13 13.72 -11.03
N ASP A 3 -9.34 14.85 -11.68
CA ASP A 3 -9.01 15.06 -13.09
C ASP A 3 -7.49 14.98 -13.26
N ASP A 4 -6.99 13.78 -13.52
CA ASP A 4 -5.58 13.51 -13.72
C ASP A 4 -5.19 13.95 -15.14
N LYS A 5 -4.44 15.04 -15.22
CA LYS A 5 -4.03 15.68 -16.48
C LYS A 5 -2.80 15.05 -17.13
N ARG A 6 -2.26 13.99 -16.55
CA ARG A 6 -1.07 13.32 -17.09
C ARG A 6 -1.41 12.60 -18.40
N ASP A 7 -0.50 12.63 -19.37
CA ASP A 7 -0.64 11.85 -20.58
C ASP A 7 -0.61 10.36 -20.22
N VAL A 8 -1.72 9.67 -20.48
CA VAL A 8 -1.89 8.24 -20.15
C VAL A 8 -0.82 7.40 -20.81
N LEU A 9 -0.42 7.72 -22.05
CA LEU A 9 0.61 6.96 -22.75
C LEU A 9 1.97 7.11 -22.09
N GLU A 10 2.32 8.30 -21.62
CA GLU A 10 3.57 8.55 -20.90
C GLU A 10 3.59 7.87 -19.53
N VAL A 11 2.47 7.87 -18.82
CA VAL A 11 2.34 7.16 -17.53
C VAL A 11 2.56 5.66 -17.73
N LEU A 12 1.91 5.06 -18.73
CA LEU A 12 2.04 3.62 -18.99
C LEU A 12 3.46 3.23 -19.44
N LYS A 13 4.13 4.06 -20.25
CA LYS A 13 5.54 3.85 -20.61
C LYS A 13 6.45 3.87 -19.38
N PHE A 14 6.22 4.81 -18.47
CA PHE A 14 6.96 4.88 -17.22
C PHE A 14 6.76 3.62 -16.37
N GLU A 15 5.51 3.22 -16.15
CA GLU A 15 5.17 2.01 -15.38
C GLU A 15 5.79 0.74 -16.00
N LEU A 16 5.75 0.61 -17.33
CA LEU A 16 6.40 -0.49 -18.04
C LEU A 16 7.91 -0.48 -17.81
N SER A 17 8.57 0.67 -17.99
CA SER A 17 10.02 0.80 -17.80
C SER A 17 10.45 0.45 -16.37
N PHE A 18 9.61 0.75 -15.38
CA PHE A 18 9.84 0.42 -13.98
C PHE A 18 9.83 -1.11 -13.79
N LEU A 19 8.86 -1.81 -14.36
CA LEU A 19 8.77 -3.27 -14.29
C LEU A 19 9.95 -3.96 -15.01
N GLU A 20 10.34 -3.47 -16.19
CA GLU A 20 11.47 -3.99 -16.96
C GLU A 20 12.81 -3.84 -16.22
N GLN A 21 12.96 -2.80 -15.40
CA GLN A 21 14.15 -2.58 -14.56
C GLN A 21 14.13 -3.40 -13.26
N GLY A 22 13.17 -4.31 -13.09
CA GLY A 22 13.04 -5.18 -11.91
C GLY A 22 12.17 -4.60 -10.81
N GLY A 23 11.43 -3.52 -11.10
CA GLY A 23 10.52 -2.87 -10.17
C GLY A 23 11.23 -2.34 -8.93
N TYR A 24 10.74 -2.74 -7.75
CA TYR A 24 11.38 -2.38 -6.49
C TYR A 24 12.71 -3.12 -6.33
N GLY A 25 13.82 -2.38 -6.44
CA GLY A 25 15.16 -2.93 -6.20
C GLY A 25 15.35 -3.50 -4.78
N ARG A 26 16.45 -4.22 -4.54
CA ARG A 26 16.81 -4.66 -3.18
C ARG A 26 17.07 -3.45 -2.29
N SER A 27 16.40 -3.40 -1.14
CA SER A 27 16.68 -2.39 -0.11
C SER A 27 18.13 -2.52 0.38
N VAL A 28 18.90 -1.43 0.27
CA VAL A 28 20.24 -1.33 0.87
C VAL A 28 20.21 -1.43 2.40
N ARG A 29 19.10 -1.06 3.04
CA ARG A 29 18.92 -1.15 4.51
C ARG A 29 18.54 -2.55 4.98
N THR A 30 17.85 -3.31 4.14
CA THR A 30 17.33 -4.64 4.48
C THR A 30 17.53 -5.63 3.33
N PRO A 31 18.78 -5.90 2.91
CA PRO A 31 19.06 -6.74 1.75
C PRO A 31 18.61 -8.19 1.94
N TRP A 32 18.47 -8.68 3.18
CA TRP A 32 17.97 -10.04 3.47
C TRP A 32 16.44 -10.17 3.36
N LYS A 33 15.70 -9.05 3.33
CA LYS A 33 14.24 -9.06 3.23
C LYS A 33 13.85 -9.07 1.75
N ALA A 34 13.00 -10.02 1.36
CA ALA A 34 12.46 -10.06 0.01
C ALA A 34 11.66 -8.79 -0.30
N THR A 35 11.88 -8.22 -1.49
CA THR A 35 11.12 -7.06 -1.96
C THR A 35 9.74 -7.51 -2.42
N SER A 36 8.68 -6.89 -1.91
CA SER A 36 7.31 -7.19 -2.33
C SER A 36 6.99 -6.45 -3.62
N VAL A 37 6.34 -7.12 -4.57
CA VAL A 37 5.83 -6.49 -5.80
C VAL A 37 4.78 -5.42 -5.49
N PHE A 38 4.17 -5.45 -4.30
CA PHE A 38 3.13 -4.53 -3.83
C PHE A 38 3.64 -3.50 -2.80
N GLN A 39 4.94 -3.19 -2.78
CA GLN A 39 5.56 -2.38 -1.71
C GLN A 39 4.89 -1.02 -1.47
N ASP A 40 4.44 -0.31 -2.52
CA ASP A 40 3.72 0.97 -2.38
C ASP A 40 2.22 0.87 -2.73
N SER A 41 1.72 -0.34 -2.96
CA SER A 41 0.31 -0.50 -3.30
C SER A 41 -0.54 -0.50 -2.02
N PRO A 42 -1.63 0.30 -1.94
CA PRO A 42 -2.59 0.20 -0.84
C PRO A 42 -3.27 -1.16 -0.93
N SER A 43 -2.89 -2.04 -0.02
CA SER A 43 -3.05 -3.48 -0.22
C SER A 43 -4.07 -4.10 0.74
N CYS A 44 -4.67 -3.29 1.62
CA CYS A 44 -5.86 -3.64 2.38
C CYS A 44 -7.06 -2.85 1.84
N LEU A 45 -8.04 -3.54 1.27
CA LEU A 45 -9.30 -2.91 0.79
C LEU A 45 -10.12 -2.30 1.92
N ASN A 46 -9.92 -2.79 3.14
CA ASN A 46 -10.58 -2.28 4.34
C ASN A 46 -9.85 -1.07 4.93
N PHE A 47 -8.70 -0.66 4.36
CA PHE A 47 -7.95 0.48 4.86
C PHE A 47 -8.72 1.77 4.62
N ASN A 48 -9.02 2.49 5.70
CA ASN A 48 -9.65 3.81 5.67
C ASN A 48 -11.09 3.84 5.09
N ASP A 49 -11.82 2.71 5.09
CA ASP A 49 -13.27 2.69 4.86
C ASP A 49 -14.00 3.11 6.15
N SER A 50 -14.38 4.39 6.23
CA SER A 50 -15.09 4.96 7.39
C SER A 50 -16.55 4.51 7.48
N ALA A 51 -17.14 4.01 6.40
CA ALA A 51 -18.51 3.53 6.38
C ALA A 51 -18.62 2.08 6.88
N ARG A 52 -17.55 1.29 6.74
CA ARG A 52 -17.47 -0.11 7.18
C ARG A 52 -16.12 -0.43 7.80
N PRO A 53 -15.93 -0.16 9.11
CA PRO A 53 -14.69 -0.49 9.79
C PRO A 53 -14.54 -2.01 9.92
N HIS A 54 -13.46 -2.56 9.35
CA HIS A 54 -13.07 -3.96 9.49
C HIS A 54 -11.66 -4.04 10.07
N ALA A 55 -11.40 -5.09 10.85
CA ALA A 55 -10.04 -5.33 11.34
C ALA A 55 -9.13 -5.72 10.16
N CYS A 56 -7.89 -5.23 10.13
CA CYS A 56 -6.99 -5.47 9.00
C CYS A 56 -6.71 -6.97 8.78
N ASN A 57 -6.76 -7.80 9.83
CA ASN A 57 -6.58 -9.25 9.74
C ASN A 57 -7.78 -9.99 9.12
N GLU A 58 -8.92 -9.32 8.95
CA GLU A 58 -10.08 -9.85 8.20
C GLU A 58 -9.95 -9.57 6.69
N CYS A 59 -8.93 -8.84 6.25
CA CYS A 59 -8.74 -8.55 4.84
C CYS A 59 -8.20 -9.79 4.11
N LEU A 60 -8.87 -10.19 3.02
CA LEU A 60 -8.41 -11.29 2.15
C LEU A 60 -6.99 -11.07 1.58
N LEU A 61 -6.55 -9.82 1.53
CA LEU A 61 -5.25 -9.42 1.01
C LEU A 61 -4.20 -9.20 2.11
N THR A 62 -4.47 -9.60 3.36
CA THR A 62 -3.59 -9.34 4.53
C THR A 62 -2.13 -9.75 4.30
N ASP A 63 -1.88 -10.85 3.59
CA ASP A 63 -0.52 -11.35 3.34
C ASP A 63 0.21 -10.59 2.23
N LEU A 64 -0.54 -9.97 1.32
CA LEU A 64 -0.02 -9.09 0.27
C LEU A 64 0.04 -7.64 0.74
N ALA A 65 -0.70 -7.34 1.81
CA ALA A 65 -0.65 -6.05 2.46
C ALA A 65 0.74 -5.80 3.00
N THR A 66 1.37 -4.69 2.57
CA THR A 66 2.40 -4.13 3.42
C THR A 66 1.71 -3.93 4.76
N ARG A 67 2.22 -4.61 5.79
CA ARG A 67 2.00 -4.20 7.17
C ARG A 67 2.66 -2.82 7.30
N VAL A 68 2.09 -1.80 6.65
CA VAL A 68 2.07 -0.46 7.19
C VAL A 68 1.46 -0.75 8.54
N ALA A 69 2.32 -0.88 9.56
CA ALA A 69 1.90 -0.95 10.95
C ALA A 69 0.86 0.13 11.01
N ALA A 70 -0.42 -0.27 11.12
CA ALA A 70 -1.52 0.65 11.07
C ALA A 70 -1.07 1.73 12.04
N ARG A 71 -0.72 2.92 11.53
CA ARG A 71 -0.34 4.00 12.42
C ARG A 71 -1.62 4.12 13.21
N ARG A 72 -1.57 3.63 14.46
CA ARG A 72 -2.72 3.56 15.35
C ARG A 72 -3.36 4.92 15.17
N HIS A 73 -4.56 4.93 14.59
CA HIS A 73 -5.29 6.18 14.49
C HIS A 73 -5.32 6.71 15.93
N PRO A 74 -4.88 7.95 16.20
CA PRO A 74 -4.74 8.45 17.57
C PRO A 74 -6.09 8.58 18.33
N LEU A 75 -7.19 8.09 17.75
CA LEU A 75 -8.53 8.14 18.34
C LEU A 75 -8.84 6.96 19.28
N SER A 76 -7.95 5.99 19.43
CA SER A 76 -8.12 4.89 20.43
C SER A 76 -7.73 5.28 21.87
N LEU A 77 -7.73 6.58 22.21
CA LEU A 77 -7.48 7.07 23.58
C LEU A 77 -8.68 7.82 24.20
N TYR A 78 -9.85 7.85 23.54
CA TYR A 78 -11.03 8.58 24.04
C TYR A 78 -12.28 7.72 24.21
N SER A 79 -12.16 6.48 24.66
CA SER A 79 -13.29 5.74 25.25
C SER A 79 -12.77 4.65 26.18
N ALA A 80 -12.47 5.06 27.40
CA ALA A 80 -12.45 4.18 28.57
C ALA A 80 -13.08 4.99 29.71
N GLU A 81 -14.41 4.92 29.78
CA GLU A 81 -15.14 4.98 31.05
C GLU A 81 -15.31 3.54 31.57
#